data_AF-A0A139SS71-F1
#
_entry.id   AF-A0A139SS71-F1
#
_cell.length_a   1.000
_cell.length_b   1.000
_cell.length_c   1.000
_cell.angle_alpha   90.00
_cell.angle_beta   90.00
_cell.angle_gamma   90.00
#
_symmetry.space_group_name_H-M   'P 1'
#
loop_
_entity.id
_entity.type
_entity.pdbx_description
1 polymer ?
#
loop_
_entity_poly.entity_id
_entity_poly.type
_entity_poly.pdbx_seq_one_letter_code
_entity_poly.pdbx_strand_id
1 'polypeptide(L)'
;MRLGKNPYDTAALRLLGEAASELGWVETAVFAYEAIWDLEPTRQANLLALGEALLSAQRAADALKIADTLLAENPVDSAAQALMRKASIAQTLGKGNWEEAGDFRAKLKAQ
;
A
#
# COMPACT_ATOMS: atom_id res chain seq x y z
N MET A 1 2.83 13.83 35.45
CA MET A 1 3.24 13.80 34.02
C MET A 1 2.05 13.24 33.24
N ARG A 2 1.21 14.11 32.66
CA ARG A 2 -0.01 13.69 31.94
C ARG A 2 0.40 13.17 30.56
N LEU A 3 0.50 11.84 30.40
CA LEU A 3 0.59 11.19 29.11
C LEU A 3 -0.78 11.26 28.41
N GLY A 4 -1.19 12.47 28.02
CA GLY A 4 -2.25 12.66 27.06
C GLY A 4 -1.72 12.33 25.67
N LYS A 5 -1.56 11.03 25.38
CA LYS A 5 -1.27 10.57 24.02
C LYS A 5 -2.48 10.93 23.18
N ASN A 6 -2.35 11.98 22.38
CA ASN A 6 -3.27 12.21 21.29
C ASN A 6 -3.13 11.00 20.35
N PRO A 7 -4.17 10.16 20.15
CA PRO A 7 -4.08 9.03 19.22
C PRO A 7 -3.85 9.46 17.76
N TYR A 8 -3.87 10.77 17.50
CA TYR A 8 -3.53 11.45 16.25
C TYR A 8 -2.12 12.05 16.23
N ASP A 9 -1.20 11.60 17.09
CA ASP A 9 0.22 11.96 16.95
C ASP A 9 0.81 11.23 15.73
N THR A 10 1.04 11.97 14.66
CA THR A 10 1.58 11.45 13.40
C THR A 10 2.95 10.78 13.58
N ALA A 11 3.74 11.20 14.57
CA ALA A 11 4.99 10.53 14.91
C ALA A 11 4.75 9.15 15.55
N ALA A 12 3.74 9.02 16.41
CA ALA A 12 3.39 7.75 17.03
C ALA A 12 2.80 6.76 16.00
N LEU A 13 1.95 7.24 15.10
CA LEU A 13 1.42 6.44 13.99
C LEU A 13 2.54 6.01 13.05
N ARG A 14 3.50 6.88 12.74
CA ARG A 14 4.65 6.51 11.90
C ARG A 14 5.48 5.41 12.53
N LEU A 15 5.78 5.53 13.82
CA LEU A 15 6.52 4.49 14.55
C LEU A 15 5.75 3.17 14.58
N LEU A 16 4.42 3.20 14.72
CA LEU A 16 3.58 2.02 14.63
C LEU A 16 3.66 1.38 13.24
N GLY A 17 3.56 2.19 12.17
CA GLY A 17 3.65 1.72 10.79
C GLY A 17 5.00 1.08 10.48
N GLU A 18 6.09 1.72 10.89
CA GLU A 18 7.46 1.21 10.73
C GLU A 18 7.64 -0.14 11.45
N ALA A 19 7.30 -0.20 12.74
CA ALA A 19 7.42 -1.43 13.52
C ALA A 19 6.51 -2.55 12.99
N ALA A 20 5.28 -2.22 12.59
CA ALA A 20 4.36 -3.18 12.01
C ALA A 20 4.89 -3.74 10.67
N SER A 21 5.47 -2.90 9.81
CA SER A 21 6.12 -3.35 8.57
C SER A 21 7.28 -4.31 8.86
N GLU A 22 8.15 -3.99 9.82
CA GLU A 22 9.28 -4.84 10.20
C GLU A 22 8.85 -6.18 10.80
N LEU A 23 7.75 -6.20 11.56
CA LEU A 23 7.18 -7.42 12.15
C LEU A 23 6.29 -8.22 11.17
N GLY A 24 6.10 -7.73 9.95
CA GLY A 24 5.20 -8.35 8.97
C GLY A 24 3.72 -8.26 9.33
N TRP A 25 3.34 -7.34 10.23
CA TRP A 25 1.95 -7.03 10.57
C TRP A 25 1.35 -6.11 9.52
N VAL A 26 1.18 -6.67 8.32
CA VAL A 26 0.88 -5.93 7.10
C VAL A 26 -0.35 -5.03 7.23
N GLU A 27 -1.48 -5.55 7.72
CA GLU A 27 -2.71 -4.75 7.87
C GLU A 27 -2.57 -3.62 8.91
N THR A 28 -1.80 -3.87 9.97
CA THR A 28 -1.51 -2.83 10.98
C THR A 28 -0.64 -1.72 10.40
N ALA A 29 0.33 -2.08 9.55
CA ALA A 29 1.17 -1.10 8.87
C ALA A 29 0.32 -0.23 7.93
N VAL A 30 -0.53 -0.85 7.11
CA VAL A 30 -1.45 -0.13 6.22
C VAL A 30 -2.34 0.82 7.01
N PHE A 31 -3.00 0.34 8.07
CA PHE A 31 -3.85 1.16 8.91
C PHE A 31 -3.11 2.38 9.48
N ALA A 32 -1.90 2.19 10.00
CA ALA A 32 -1.11 3.26 10.58
C ALA A 32 -0.78 4.34 9.53
N TYR A 33 -0.39 3.95 8.32
CA TYR A 33 -0.07 4.89 7.25
C TYR A 33 -1.31 5.55 6.62
N GLU A 34 -2.44 4.84 6.51
CA GLU A 34 -3.73 5.44 6.10
C GLU A 34 -4.16 6.51 7.11
N ALA A 35 -4.06 6.24 8.41
CA ALA A 35 -4.37 7.22 9.44
C ALA A 35 -3.46 8.46 9.39
N ILE A 36 -2.18 8.30 9.00
CA ILE A 36 -1.28 9.44 8.78
C ILE A 36 -1.70 10.20 7.53
N TRP A 37 -2.10 9.52 6.47
CA TRP A 37 -2.53 10.15 5.23
C TRP A 37 -3.78 11.04 5.45
N ASP A 38 -4.74 10.57 6.26
CA ASP A 38 -5.92 11.35 6.65
C ASP A 38 -5.57 12.62 7.43
N LEU A 39 -4.49 12.60 8.22
CA LEU A 39 -4.04 13.73 9.03
C LEU A 39 -3.12 14.69 8.27
N GLU A 40 -2.23 14.16 7.43
CA GLU A 40 -1.18 14.89 6.72
C GLU A 40 -1.06 14.39 5.27
N PRO A 41 -2.00 14.78 4.38
CA PRO A 41 -2.08 14.23 3.03
C PRO A 41 -0.89 14.62 2.13
N THR A 42 -0.06 15.58 2.56
CA THR A 42 0.99 16.19 1.76
C THR A 42 2.39 15.60 1.99
N ARG A 43 2.56 14.72 3.00
CA ARG A 43 3.86 14.10 3.26
C ARG A 43 4.14 12.93 2.32
N GLN A 44 4.86 13.22 1.24
CA GLN A 44 5.27 12.24 0.23
C GLN A 44 5.96 10.99 0.80
N ALA A 45 6.80 11.14 1.84
CA ALA A 45 7.46 10.01 2.49
C ALA A 45 6.46 9.03 3.14
N ASN A 46 5.40 9.54 3.76
CA ASN A 46 4.37 8.70 4.39
C ASN A 46 3.48 8.02 3.34
N LEU A 47 3.20 8.72 2.24
CA LEU A 47 2.51 8.15 1.08
C LEU A 47 3.32 7.02 0.43
N LEU A 48 4.63 7.19 0.27
CA LEU A 48 5.49 6.13 -0.26
C LEU A 48 5.44 4.90 0.65
N ALA A 49 5.56 5.08 1.96
CA ALA A 49 5.46 3.99 2.94
C ALA A 49 4.08 3.31 2.93
N LEU A 50 2.99 4.06 2.76
CA LEU A 50 1.65 3.51 2.54
C LEU A 50 1.61 2.62 1.28
N GLY A 51 2.16 3.10 0.17
CA GLY A 51 2.23 2.34 -1.08
C GLY A 51 2.98 1.01 -0.92
N GLU A 52 4.09 1.00 -0.20
CA GLU A 52 4.86 -0.22 0.09
C GLU A 52 4.11 -1.18 1.03
N ALA A 53 3.43 -0.64 2.04
CA ALA A 53 2.57 -1.44 2.93
C ALA A 53 1.40 -2.08 2.16
N LEU A 54 0.78 -1.35 1.24
CA LEU A 54 -0.29 -1.85 0.37
C LEU A 54 0.19 -2.96 -0.57
N LEU A 55 1.43 -2.88 -1.09
CA LEU A 55 2.01 -3.98 -1.87
C LEU A 55 2.25 -5.23 -1.02
N SER A 56 2.74 -5.05 0.21
CA SER A 56 2.87 -6.15 1.16
C SER A 56 1.50 -6.80 1.46
N ALA A 57 0.43 -5.99 1.47
CA ALA A 57 -0.96 -6.41 1.64
C ALA A 57 -1.60 -7.05 0.39
N GLN A 58 -0.84 -7.23 -0.70
CA GLN A 58 -1.38 -7.68 -2.00
C GLN A 58 -2.46 -6.74 -2.58
N ARG A 59 -2.55 -5.50 -2.09
CA ARG A 59 -3.47 -4.45 -2.54
C ARG A 59 -2.84 -3.61 -3.66
N ALA A 60 -2.38 -4.29 -4.72
CA ALA A 60 -1.63 -3.67 -5.81
C ALA A 60 -2.39 -2.53 -6.52
N ALA A 61 -3.71 -2.64 -6.64
CA ALA A 61 -4.54 -1.60 -7.24
C ALA A 61 -4.55 -0.29 -6.42
N ASP A 62 -4.51 -0.38 -5.09
CA ASP A 62 -4.45 0.81 -4.23
C ASP A 62 -3.03 1.39 -4.23
N ALA A 63 -2.00 0.55 -4.22
CA ALA A 63 -0.62 1.00 -4.35
C ALA A 63 -0.34 1.77 -5.66
N LEU A 64 -1.00 1.40 -6.77
CA LEU A 64 -0.93 2.17 -8.02
C LEU A 64 -1.49 3.59 -7.86
N LYS A 65 -2.63 3.76 -7.20
CA LYS A 65 -3.23 5.09 -6.96
C LYS A 65 -2.29 5.98 -6.14
N ILE A 66 -1.60 5.40 -5.16
CA ILE A 66 -0.60 6.11 -4.36
C ILE A 66 0.59 6.54 -5.23
N ALA A 67 1.10 5.64 -6.07
CA ALA A 67 2.19 5.96 -6.99
C ALA A 67 1.80 7.06 -8.00
N ASP A 68 0.59 6.99 -8.56
CA ASP A 68 0.05 8.03 -9.45
C ASP A 68 -0.04 9.38 -8.74
N THR A 69 -0.49 9.39 -7.48
CA THR A 69 -0.56 10.62 -6.66
C THR A 69 0.82 11.23 -6.45
N LEU A 70 1.82 10.41 -6.11
CA LEU A 70 3.20 10.88 -5.93
C LEU A 70 3.80 11.41 -7.24
N LEU A 71 3.57 10.72 -8.36
CA LEU A 71 4.08 11.10 -9.69
C LEU A 71 3.36 12.31 -10.28
N ALA A 72 2.11 12.57 -9.90
CA ALA A 72 1.41 13.80 -10.30
C ALA A 72 2.06 15.04 -9.67
N GLU A 73 2.53 14.93 -8.43
CA GLU A 73 3.26 16.00 -7.73
C GLU A 73 4.72 16.11 -8.19
N ASN A 74 5.41 14.97 -8.34
CA ASN A 74 6.79 14.92 -8.80
C ASN A 74 7.00 13.79 -9.83
N PRO A 75 6.86 14.06 -11.14
CA PRO A 75 6.98 13.05 -12.19
C PRO A 75 8.36 12.37 -12.27
N VAL A 76 9.40 13.00 -11.73
CA VAL A 76 10.79 12.48 -11.75
C VAL A 76 11.20 11.82 -10.44
N ASP A 77 10.26 11.62 -9.51
CA ASP A 77 10.53 10.89 -8.26
C ASP A 77 10.84 9.41 -8.56
N SER A 78 12.10 9.03 -8.34
CA SER A 78 12.57 7.67 -8.61
C SER A 78 11.93 6.61 -7.71
N ALA A 79 11.58 6.97 -6.47
CA ALA A 79 10.93 6.04 -5.54
C ALA A 79 9.47 5.82 -5.93
N ALA A 80 8.75 6.87 -6.34
CA ALA A 80 7.39 6.75 -6.84
C ALA A 80 7.34 5.96 -8.17
N GLN A 81 8.30 6.17 -9.08
CA GLN A 81 8.42 5.36 -10.30
C GLN A 81 8.70 3.88 -9.99
N ALA A 82 9.53 3.60 -8.98
CA ALA A 82 9.79 2.23 -8.54
C ALA A 82 8.53 1.59 -7.94
N LEU A 83 7.78 2.32 -7.11
CA LEU A 83 6.51 1.88 -6.55
C LEU A 83 5.51 1.56 -7.68
N MET A 84 5.35 2.45 -8.65
CA MET A 84 4.47 2.26 -9.82
C MET A 84 4.78 0.97 -10.59
N ARG A 85 6.08 0.72 -10.85
CA ARG A 85 6.54 -0.50 -11.54
C ARG A 85 6.23 -1.75 -10.74
N LYS A 86 6.58 -1.78 -9.44
CA LYS A 86 6.30 -2.92 -8.55
C LYS A 86 4.81 -3.22 -8.49
N ALA A 87 3.98 -2.18 -8.33
CA ALA A 87 2.52 -2.31 -8.25
C ALA A 87 1.90 -2.80 -9.56
N SER A 88 2.39 -2.34 -10.71
CA SER A 88 1.94 -2.80 -12.03
C SER A 88 2.22 -4.30 -12.25
N ILE A 89 3.43 -4.74 -11.86
CA ILE A 89 3.82 -6.15 -11.91
C ILE A 89 2.91 -6.98 -11.00
N ALA A 90 2.74 -6.57 -9.74
CA ALA A 90 1.91 -7.27 -8.77
C ALA A 90 0.43 -7.36 -9.22
N GLN A 91 -0.12 -6.29 -9.81
CA GLN A 91 -1.47 -6.31 -10.33
C GLN A 91 -1.63 -7.31 -11.48
N THR A 92 -0.66 -7.39 -12.38
CA THR A 92 -0.69 -8.30 -13.53
C THR A 92 -0.57 -9.76 -13.07
N LEU A 93 0.34 -10.05 -12.13
CA LEU A 93 0.49 -11.40 -11.55
C LEU A 93 -0.78 -11.84 -10.80
N GLY A 94 -1.39 -10.92 -10.05
CA GLY A 94 -2.69 -11.17 -9.43
C GLY A 94 -3.74 -11.55 -10.48
N LYS A 95 -3.93 -10.72 -11.51
CA LYS A 95 -4.91 -10.97 -12.58
C LYS A 95 -4.66 -12.27 -13.34
N GLY A 96 -3.40 -12.58 -13.66
CA GLY A 96 -3.02 -13.82 -14.35
C GLY A 96 -3.39 -15.08 -13.58
N ASN A 97 -3.19 -15.09 -12.26
CA ASN A 97 -3.59 -16.21 -11.41
C ASN A 97 -5.13 -16.38 -11.31
N TRP A 98 -5.90 -15.29 -11.43
CA TRP A 98 -7.36 -15.34 -11.41
C TRP A 98 -7.99 -15.76 -12.73
N GLU A 99 -7.41 -15.37 -13.87
CA GLU A 99 -7.87 -15.81 -15.20
C GLU A 99 -7.67 -17.33 -15.38
N GLU A 100 -6.55 -17.88 -14.90
CA GLU A 100 -6.28 -19.32 -14.94
C GLU A 100 -7.25 -20.14 -14.06
N ALA A 101 -7.58 -19.63 -12.87
CA ALA A 101 -8.54 -20.27 -11.95
C ALA A 101 -10.01 -20.22 -12.45
N GLY A 102 -10.36 -19.20 -13.25
CA GLY A 102 -11.68 -19.06 -13.87
C GLY A 102 -11.93 -20.07 -15.00
N ASP A 103 -10.93 -20.28 -15.86
CA ASP A 103 -11.02 -21.18 -17.02
C ASP A 103 -11.15 -22.66 -16.59
N PHE A 104 -10.51 -23.05 -15.47
CA PHE A 104 -10.65 -24.39 -14.91
C PHE A 104 -12.09 -24.72 -14.45
N ARG A 105 -12.78 -23.76 -13.82
CA ARG A 105 -14.18 -23.93 -13.39
C ARG A 105 -15.15 -23.99 -14.56
N ALA A 106 -14.84 -23.30 -15.67
CA ALA A 106 -15.64 -23.36 -16.89
C ALA A 106 -15.52 -24.74 -17.58
N LYS A 107 -14.32 -25.33 -17.61
CA LYS A 107 -14.06 -26.66 -18.18
C LYS A 107 -14.77 -27.80 -17.43
N LEU A 108 -14.95 -27.69 -16.11
CA LEU A 108 -15.67 -28.69 -15.31
C LEU A 108 -17.20 -28.70 -15.52
N LYS A 109 -17.78 -27.63 -16.07
CA LYS A 109 -19.23 -27.52 -16.31
C LYS A 109 -19.66 -28.01 -17.70
N ALA A 110 -18.72 -28.40 -18.55
CA ALA A 110 -18.95 -28.80 -19.94
C ALA A 110 -18.84 -30.33 -20.16
N GLN A 111 -18.94 -31.14 -19.10
CA GLN A 111 -18.87 -32.61 -19.18
C GLN A 111 -20.15 -33.27 -18.66
#